data_AF-A0A1I1UPI0-F1
#
_entry.id   AF-A0A1I1UPI0-F1
#
_cell.length_a   1.000
_cell.length_b   1.000
_cell.length_c   1.000
_cell.angle_alpha   90.00
_cell.angle_beta   90.00
_cell.angle_gamma   90.00
#
_symmetry.space_group_name_H-M   'P 1'
#
loop_
_entity.id
_entity.type
_entity.pdbx_description
1 polymer ?
#
loop_
_entity_poly.entity_id
_entity_poly.type
_entity_poly.pdbx_seq_one_letter_code
_entity_poly.pdbx_strand_id
1 'polypeptide(L)'
;MSDYQKAKTRVEVSPGDSVRILRELQEMSQNDLAAATGIPQSTISAIENDRVRLGVERAKVLARALHCHPAVLVFPGWEVDGDSAA
;
A
#
# COMPACT_ATOMS: atom_id res chain seq x y z
N MET A 1 29.80 -8.91 6.84
CA MET A 1 28.34 -9.11 6.93
C MET A 1 28.03 -10.59 7.19
N SER A 2 28.63 -11.20 8.22
CA SER A 2 28.50 -12.66 8.43
C SER A 2 27.32 -13.07 9.33
N ASP A 3 26.65 -12.10 9.96
CA ASP A 3 25.60 -12.35 10.96
C ASP A 3 24.22 -11.83 10.53
N TYR A 4 24.02 -11.50 9.25
CA TYR A 4 22.68 -11.14 8.75
C TYR A 4 21.81 -12.40 8.67
N GLN A 5 20.78 -12.46 9.50
CA GLN A 5 19.75 -13.48 9.43
C GLN A 5 18.43 -12.83 9.01
N LYS A 6 17.92 -13.19 7.82
CA LYS A 6 16.65 -12.70 7.32
C LYS A 6 15.52 -13.07 8.28
N ALA A 7 14.68 -12.10 8.61
CA ALA A 7 13.48 -12.35 9.42
C ALA A 7 12.50 -13.25 8.65
N LYS A 8 11.80 -14.13 9.38
CA LYS A 8 10.76 -14.98 8.79
C LYS A 8 9.52 -14.15 8.48
N THR A 9 9.16 -14.04 7.20
CA THR A 9 7.89 -13.45 6.76
C THR A 9 6.72 -14.26 7.32
N ARG A 10 5.77 -13.57 7.97
CA ARG A 10 4.58 -14.21 8.59
C ARG A 10 3.34 -14.10 7.72
N VAL A 11 3.21 -12.99 7.01
CA VAL A 11 2.06 -12.66 6.16
C VAL A 11 2.60 -11.90 4.96
N GLU A 12 2.14 -12.27 3.76
CA GLU A 12 2.35 -11.45 2.57
C GLU A 12 1.38 -10.28 2.60
N VAL A 13 1.87 -9.10 2.27
CA VAL A 13 1.09 -7.86 2.26
C VAL A 13 0.96 -7.41 0.83
N SER A 14 -0.27 -7.29 0.32
CA SER A 14 -0.52 -6.73 -1.01
C SER A 14 -0.45 -5.19 -1.00
N PRO A 15 -0.37 -4.54 -2.17
CA PRO A 15 -0.59 -3.10 -2.26
C PRO A 15 -1.96 -2.67 -1.70
N GLY A 16 -3.01 -3.45 -1.93
CA GLY A 16 -4.34 -3.21 -1.35
C GLY A 16 -4.33 -3.28 0.18
N ASP A 17 -3.67 -4.28 0.74
CA ASP A 17 -3.46 -4.41 2.18
C ASP A 17 -2.71 -3.20 2.75
N SER A 18 -1.68 -2.74 2.06
CA SER A 18 -0.87 -1.59 2.49
C SER A 18 -1.71 -0.32 2.63
N VAL A 19 -2.59 -0.06 1.65
CA VAL A 19 -3.52 1.06 1.67
C VAL A 19 -4.49 0.93 2.84
N ARG A 20 -5.09 -0.26 3.01
CA ARG A 20 -6.04 -0.53 4.10
C ARG A 20 -5.40 -0.37 5.47
N ILE A 21 -4.24 -0.99 5.68
CA ILE A 21 -3.49 -0.95 6.95
C ILE A 21 -3.17 0.50 7.32
N LEU A 22 -2.60 1.29 6.39
CA LEU A 22 -2.26 2.68 6.67
C LEU A 22 -3.48 3.56 6.90
N ARG A 23 -4.59 3.32 6.18
CA ARG A 23 -5.86 4.02 6.40
C ARG A 23 -6.40 3.74 7.80
N GLU A 24 -6.42 2.49 8.22
CA GLU A 24 -6.95 2.07 9.53
C GLU A 24 -6.06 2.52 10.69
N LEU A 25 -4.73 2.52 10.50
CA LEU A 25 -3.78 3.10 11.47
C LEU A 25 -3.99 4.61 11.68
N GLN A 26 -4.59 5.30 10.70
CA GLN A 26 -4.95 6.71 10.78
C GLN A 26 -6.40 6.94 11.18
N GLU A 27 -7.10 5.88 11.61
CA GLU A 27 -8.51 5.93 12.04
C GLU A 27 -9.47 6.47 10.96
N MET A 28 -9.09 6.35 9.69
CA MET A 28 -9.90 6.83 8.57
C MET A 28 -10.84 5.73 8.08
N SER A 29 -12.10 6.07 7.78
CA SER A 29 -12.96 5.22 6.95
C SER A 29 -12.57 5.33 5.46
N GLN A 30 -13.07 4.41 4.63
CA GLN A 30 -12.87 4.53 3.18
C GLN A 30 -13.51 5.80 2.60
N ASN A 31 -14.58 6.32 3.24
CA ASN A 31 -15.19 7.59 2.85
C ASN A 31 -14.31 8.79 3.23
N ASP A 32 -13.64 8.74 4.38
CA ASP A 32 -12.70 9.81 4.78
C ASP A 32 -11.52 9.87 3.82
N LEU A 33 -10.98 8.70 3.44
CA LEU A 33 -9.91 8.64 2.45
C LEU A 33 -10.40 9.08 1.06
N ALA A 34 -11.64 8.78 0.69
CA ALA A 34 -12.25 9.27 -0.54
C ALA A 34 -12.33 10.80 -0.56
N ALA A 35 -12.81 11.39 0.53
CA ALA A 35 -12.89 12.84 0.67
C ALA A 35 -11.50 13.51 0.62
N ALA A 36 -10.49 12.93 1.28
CA ALA A 36 -9.13 13.47 1.33
C ALA A 36 -8.40 13.39 -0.02
N THR A 37 -8.75 12.43 -0.88
CA THR A 37 -8.01 12.11 -2.11
C THR A 37 -8.74 12.52 -3.39
N GLY A 38 -10.06 12.74 -3.31
CA GLY A 38 -10.93 12.88 -4.47
C GLY A 38 -11.14 11.57 -5.25
N ILE A 39 -10.65 10.43 -4.74
CA ILE A 39 -10.86 9.12 -5.35
C ILE A 39 -12.21 8.58 -4.86
N PRO A 40 -13.10 8.07 -5.73
CA PRO A 40 -14.36 7.50 -5.29
C PRO A 40 -14.15 6.38 -4.25
N GLN A 41 -14.97 6.34 -3.20
CA GLN A 41 -14.89 5.29 -2.16
C GLN A 41 -14.96 3.88 -2.76
N SER A 42 -15.79 3.67 -3.79
CA SER A 42 -15.87 2.39 -4.51
C SER A 42 -14.54 2.00 -5.18
N THR A 43 -13.77 2.98 -5.65
CA THR A 43 -12.43 2.76 -6.20
C THR A 43 -11.42 2.44 -5.10
N ILE A 44 -11.50 3.12 -3.95
CA ILE A 44 -10.68 2.79 -2.77
C ILE A 44 -10.96 1.35 -2.31
N SER A 45 -12.24 0.98 -2.19
CA SER A 45 -12.65 -0.39 -1.87
C SER A 45 -12.12 -1.40 -2.88
N ALA A 46 -12.18 -1.10 -4.19
CA ALA A 46 -11.64 -1.97 -5.22
C ALA A 46 -10.11 -2.11 -5.14
N ILE A 47 -9.38 -1.05 -4.73
CA ILE A 47 -7.93 -1.09 -4.48
C ILE A 47 -7.64 -1.94 -3.24
N GLU A 48 -8.30 -1.69 -2.11
CA GLU A 48 -8.09 -2.42 -0.86
C GLU A 48 -8.42 -3.91 -0.94
N ASN A 49 -9.26 -4.31 -1.90
CA ASN A 49 -9.60 -5.70 -2.17
C ASN A 49 -8.86 -6.28 -3.40
N ASP A 50 -7.80 -5.60 -3.87
CA ASP A 50 -6.95 -6.02 -5.00
C ASP A 50 -7.70 -6.28 -6.32
N ARG A 51 -8.91 -5.72 -6.47
CA ARG A 51 -9.72 -5.79 -7.71
C ARG A 51 -9.25 -4.81 -8.77
N VAL A 52 -8.52 -3.76 -8.37
CA VAL A 52 -7.94 -2.75 -9.25
C VAL A 52 -6.47 -2.58 -8.91
N ARG A 53 -5.60 -2.67 -9.92
CA ARG A 53 -4.17 -2.42 -9.75
C ARG A 53 -3.91 -0.98 -9.32
N LEU A 54 -3.09 -0.81 -8.28
CA LEU A 54 -2.65 0.49 -7.80
C LEU A 54 -1.52 1.02 -8.69
N GLY A 55 -1.85 1.90 -9.63
CA GLY A 55 -0.87 2.60 -10.46
C GLY A 55 -0.13 3.73 -9.71
N VAL A 56 1.03 4.11 -10.23
CA VAL A 56 1.94 5.12 -9.62
C VAL A 56 1.24 6.45 -9.31
N GLU A 57 0.42 6.96 -10.22
CA GLU A 57 -0.26 8.24 -10.01
C GLU A 57 -1.28 8.19 -8.86
N ARG A 58 -2.05 7.11 -8.77
CA ARG A 58 -2.97 6.90 -7.64
C ARG A 58 -2.21 6.66 -6.34
N ALA A 59 -1.08 5.93 -6.41
CA ALA A 59 -0.22 5.73 -5.24
C ALA A 59 0.31 7.06 -4.70
N LYS A 60 0.73 8.01 -5.56
CA LYS A 60 1.14 9.36 -5.12
C LYS A 60 0.03 10.12 -4.41
N VAL A 61 -1.19 10.05 -4.93
CA VAL A 61 -2.37 10.72 -4.32
C VAL A 61 -2.70 10.10 -2.96
N LEU A 62 -2.83 8.78 -2.90
CA LEU A 62 -3.12 8.05 -1.65
C LEU A 62 -2.01 8.28 -0.62
N ALA A 63 -0.75 8.20 -1.01
CA ALA A 63 0.38 8.35 -0.12
C ALA A 63 0.46 9.74 0.51
N ARG A 64 0.07 10.79 -0.23
CA ARG A 64 -0.03 12.15 0.32
C ARG A 64 -1.12 12.25 1.38
N ALA A 65 -2.29 11.67 1.13
CA ALA A 65 -3.39 11.67 2.09
C ALA A 65 -3.10 10.81 3.34
N LEU A 66 -2.37 9.70 3.13
CA LEU A 66 -1.95 8.77 4.18
C LEU A 66 -0.58 9.14 4.80
N HIS A 67 -0.05 10.33 4.53
CA HIS A 67 1.22 10.80 5.11
C HIS A 67 2.40 9.81 5.02
N CYS A 68 2.52 9.09 3.90
CA CYS A 68 3.58 8.12 3.68
C CYS A 68 4.28 8.35 2.32
N HIS A 69 5.40 7.68 2.12
CA HIS A 69 6.06 7.67 0.81
C HIS A 69 5.35 6.67 -0.12
N PRO A 70 5.13 6.97 -1.42
CA PRO A 70 4.38 6.09 -2.33
C PRO A 70 4.91 4.66 -2.40
N ALA A 71 6.24 4.48 -2.27
CA ALA A 71 6.88 3.17 -2.25
C ALA A 71 6.34 2.24 -1.15
N VAL A 72 5.89 2.78 -0.02
CA VAL A 72 5.29 2.01 1.08
C VAL A 72 4.00 1.31 0.62
N LEU A 73 3.25 1.92 -0.31
CA LEU A 73 1.98 1.38 -0.81
C LEU A 73 2.18 0.35 -1.93
N VAL A 74 3.18 0.55 -2.79
CA VAL A 74 3.34 -0.27 -4.01
C VAL A 74 4.44 -1.32 -3.91
N PHE A 75 5.28 -1.28 -2.87
CA PHE A 75 6.39 -2.21 -2.66
C PHE A 75 6.43 -2.84 -1.24
N PRO A 76 5.31 -3.36 -0.70
CA PRO A 76 5.26 -3.87 0.69
C PRO A 76 6.12 -5.12 0.98
N GLY A 77 6.71 -5.74 -0.05
CA GLY A 77 7.58 -6.91 0.08
C GLY A 77 8.77 -6.87 -0.87
N TRP A 78 9.26 -5.69 -1.25
CA TRP A 78 10.39 -5.58 -2.18
C TRP A 78 11.71 -6.03 -1.54
N GLU A 79 12.47 -6.86 -2.26
CA GLU A 79 13.78 -7.36 -1.86
C GLU A 79 14.83 -7.01 -2.91
N VAL A 80 16.01 -6.59 -2.47
CA VAL A 80 17.09 -6.08 -3.35
C VAL A 80 17.75 -7.20 -4.16
N ASP A 81 17.88 -8.39 -3.57
CA ASP A 81 18.57 -9.54 -4.18
C ASP A 81 17.62 -10.54 -4.87
N GLY A 82 16.32 -10.25 -4.87
CA GLY A 82 15.30 -11.07 -5.53
C GLY A 82 14.99 -10.51 -6.91
N ASP A 83 15.35 -11.24 -7.97
CA ASP A 83 14.81 -11.00 -9.31
C ASP A 83 13.28 -10.99 -9.24
N SER A 84 12.67 -9.81 -9.28
CA SER A 84 11.24 -9.64 -9.48
C SER A 84 10.96 -8.25 -10.02
N ALA A 85 11.18 -8.11 -11.33
CA ALA A 85 10.43 -7.17 -12.13
C ALA A 85 9.28 -7.92 -12.81
N ALA A 86 8.05 -7.46 -12.51
CA ALA A 86 6.74 -7.83 -13.06
C ALA A 86 5.95 -8.95 -12.33
#